data_AF-A0AAN7SY74-F1
#
_entry.id   AF-A0AAN7SY74-F1
#
_cell.length_a   1.000
_cell.length_b   1.000
_cell.length_c   1.000
_cell.angle_alpha   90.00
_cell.angle_beta   90.00
_cell.angle_gamma   90.00
#
_symmetry.space_group_name_H-M   'P 1'
#
loop_
_entity.id
_entity.type
_entity.pdbx_description
1 polymer ?
#
loop_
_entity_poly.entity_id
_entity_poly.type
_entity_poly.pdbx_seq_one_letter_code
_entity_poly.pdbx_strand_id
1 'polypeptide(L)'
;MTKNKNHAKNMQQKGQASSSSEPPLWLTDRDNNNTAPIFFWKPQEAWGFLGQWYPSSFKGPLPEFCHDGPDCTQCEAERKRFGCAEQYMMYHKALTFNDTKTSEQILATDDPKTMKALGRKVHGFTDHAWDDVKFDVVVQASLLKFGVEANCEARADDSFAYGGVGRRHDQNVVRLREMLLSTGTRELVEASALDRIWGIGFSPEEAGGHGEEERLKWGKNLLGRALMEARRRIRVEEGLEIEQDEGQEED
;
A
#
# COMPACT_ATOMS: atom_id res chain seq x y z
N MET A 1 14.99 -20.53 68.42
CA MET A 1 13.66 -19.92 68.28
C MET A 1 13.41 -19.66 66.79
N THR A 2 13.26 -20.68 65.95
CA THR A 2 12.03 -21.38 65.53
C THR A 2 10.93 -20.52 64.86
N LYS A 3 10.56 -20.96 63.64
CA LYS A 3 9.34 -20.75 62.83
C LYS A 3 9.40 -19.49 61.94
N ASN A 4 9.52 -19.54 60.61
CA ASN A 4 8.84 -20.32 59.56
C ASN A 4 7.30 -20.24 59.63
N LYS A 5 6.69 -19.64 58.60
CA LYS A 5 5.27 -19.64 58.14
C LYS A 5 5.10 -18.41 57.22
N ASN A 6 4.57 -18.44 56.00
CA ASN A 6 3.90 -19.45 55.21
C ASN A 6 4.05 -19.09 53.73
N HIS A 7 4.47 -20.06 52.92
CA HIS A 7 4.06 -20.12 51.51
C HIS A 7 2.61 -20.59 51.47
N ALA A 8 1.73 -19.82 50.85
CA ALA A 8 0.44 -20.31 50.36
C ALA A 8 0.19 -19.71 48.98
N LYS A 9 0.26 -20.59 47.98
CA LYS A 9 -0.24 -20.37 46.62
C LYS A 9 -1.70 -19.97 46.71
N ASN A 10 -2.13 -18.95 45.96
CA ASN A 10 -3.48 -18.99 45.43
C ASN A 10 -3.60 -18.36 44.04
N MET A 11 -4.45 -19.01 43.26
CA MET A 11 -4.61 -19.03 41.82
C MET A 11 -4.79 -17.66 41.16
N GLN A 12 -4.11 -17.48 40.03
CA GLN A 12 -4.50 -16.56 38.97
C GLN A 12 -5.97 -16.81 38.60
N GLN A 13 -6.85 -15.85 38.90
CA GLN A 13 -8.07 -15.66 38.12
C GLN A 13 -7.73 -14.73 36.97
N LYS A 14 -7.76 -15.29 35.76
CA LYS A 14 -7.74 -14.57 34.49
C LYS A 14 -8.93 -13.60 34.49
N GLY A 15 -8.66 -12.31 34.60
CA GLY A 15 -9.61 -11.29 34.15
C GLY A 15 -9.74 -11.40 32.63
N GLN A 16 -10.91 -11.87 32.18
CA GLN A 16 -11.32 -11.78 30.78
C GLN A 16 -11.36 -10.30 30.40
N ALA A 17 -10.46 -9.87 29.52
CA ALA A 17 -10.57 -8.58 28.86
C ALA A 17 -11.79 -8.64 27.93
N SER A 18 -12.80 -7.82 28.23
CA SER A 18 -13.98 -7.61 27.40
C SER A 18 -13.54 -7.07 26.04
N SER A 19 -13.78 -7.84 24.98
CA SER A 19 -13.60 -7.37 23.60
C SER A 19 -14.70 -6.33 23.28
N SER A 20 -14.40 -5.07 23.50
CA SER A 20 -15.04 -3.99 22.74
C SER A 20 -14.11 -3.70 21.57
N SER A 21 -14.43 -4.26 20.40
CA SER A 21 -13.69 -3.98 19.17
C SER A 21 -14.20 -2.65 18.64
N GLU A 22 -13.49 -1.57 18.96
CA GLU A 22 -13.70 -0.30 18.26
C GLU A 22 -13.54 -0.52 16.75
N PRO A 23 -14.41 0.09 15.92
CA PRO A 23 -14.30 -0.05 14.47
C PRO A 23 -12.96 0.52 13.96
N PRO A 24 -12.42 0.00 12.85
CA PRO A 24 -11.18 0.52 12.26
C PRO A 24 -11.27 2.03 11.97
N LEU A 25 -10.17 2.78 12.17
CA LEU A 25 -10.18 4.25 12.02
C LEU A 25 -10.72 4.73 10.67
N TRP A 26 -10.45 4.02 9.57
CA TRP A 26 -10.97 4.40 8.24
C TRP A 26 -12.52 4.33 8.13
N LEU A 27 -13.18 3.59 9.04
CA LEU A 27 -14.64 3.48 9.11
C LEU A 27 -15.24 4.59 9.99
N THR A 28 -14.53 5.04 11.01
CA THR A 28 -14.99 6.08 11.96
C THR A 28 -14.58 7.49 11.56
N ASP A 29 -13.50 7.63 10.77
CA ASP A 29 -12.95 8.89 10.27
C ASP A 29 -13.46 9.21 8.85
N ARG A 30 -14.80 9.19 8.72
CA ARG A 30 -15.53 9.60 7.50
C ARG A 30 -16.00 11.05 7.56
N ASP A 31 -15.41 11.86 8.45
CA ASP A 31 -15.80 13.26 8.58
C ASP A 31 -15.39 14.01 7.31
N ASN A 32 -16.35 14.28 6.43
CA ASN A 32 -16.13 14.94 5.14
C ASN A 32 -15.64 16.39 5.29
N ASN A 33 -15.67 16.97 6.50
CA ASN A 33 -15.12 18.29 6.79
C ASN A 33 -13.66 18.23 7.29
N ASN A 34 -13.12 17.04 7.57
CA ASN A 34 -11.74 16.89 7.97
C ASN A 34 -10.83 16.95 6.73
N THR A 35 -10.12 18.06 6.58
CA THR A 35 -9.15 18.28 5.49
C THR A 35 -7.71 17.97 5.90
N ALA A 36 -7.48 17.51 7.14
CA ALA A 36 -6.15 17.21 7.62
C ALA A 36 -5.48 16.09 6.80
N PRO A 37 -4.17 16.17 6.53
CA PRO A 37 -3.46 15.11 5.82
C PRO A 37 -3.52 13.77 6.58
N ILE A 38 -3.60 12.68 5.82
CA ILE A 38 -3.45 11.32 6.34
C ILE A 38 -1.98 10.94 6.23
N PHE A 39 -1.33 10.79 7.38
CA PHE A 39 0.03 10.24 7.45
C PHE A 39 -0.02 8.72 7.54
N PHE A 40 0.80 8.05 6.74
CA PHE A 40 0.97 6.60 6.77
C PHE A 40 2.44 6.23 6.60
N TRP A 41 2.86 5.13 7.24
CA TRP A 41 4.23 4.62 7.09
C TRP A 41 4.31 3.10 7.22
N LYS A 42 3.91 2.53 8.37
CA LYS A 42 4.10 1.08 8.61
C LYS A 42 2.83 0.29 8.27
N PRO A 43 2.96 -0.91 7.68
CA PRO A 43 1.80 -1.74 7.33
C PRO A 43 0.89 -2.12 8.52
N GLN A 44 1.41 -2.08 9.74
CA GLN A 44 0.68 -2.42 10.97
C GLN A 44 -0.14 -1.25 11.54
N GLU A 45 0.05 -0.04 11.02
CA GLU A 45 -0.69 1.16 11.44
C GLU A 45 -2.07 1.23 10.75
N ALA A 46 -2.96 2.07 11.28
CA ALA A 46 -4.33 2.16 10.79
C ALA A 46 -4.45 2.50 9.29
N TRP A 47 -3.57 3.36 8.79
CA TRP A 47 -3.46 3.74 7.38
C TRP A 47 -2.37 2.95 6.64
N GLY A 48 -1.79 1.93 7.26
CA GLY A 48 -0.70 1.12 6.71
C GLY A 48 -1.05 0.42 5.40
N PHE A 49 -2.34 0.23 5.12
CA PHE A 49 -2.84 -0.31 3.86
C PHE A 49 -2.53 0.57 2.65
N LEU A 50 -2.19 1.85 2.83
CA LEU A 50 -1.74 2.74 1.77
C LEU A 50 -0.31 2.42 1.29
N GLY A 51 0.53 1.85 2.16
CA GLY A 51 1.94 1.56 1.86
C GLY A 51 2.15 0.46 0.81
N GLN A 52 3.24 0.55 0.04
CA GLN A 52 3.60 -0.39 -1.04
C GLN A 52 3.90 -1.81 -0.53
N TRP A 53 4.42 -1.91 0.70
CA TRP A 53 4.74 -3.18 1.37
C TRP A 53 3.56 -3.84 2.05
N TYR A 54 2.37 -3.22 2.04
CA TYR A 54 1.17 -3.84 2.61
C TYR A 54 0.80 -5.11 1.82
N PRO A 55 0.65 -6.27 2.49
CA PRO A 55 0.24 -7.50 1.83
C PRO A 55 -1.09 -7.32 1.09
N SER A 56 -1.06 -7.42 -0.23
CA SER A 56 -2.20 -7.20 -1.10
C SER A 56 -1.97 -7.95 -2.39
N SER A 57 -2.59 -9.12 -2.53
CA SER A 57 -2.41 -9.92 -3.75
C SER A 57 -3.29 -9.39 -4.87
N PHE A 58 -2.70 -9.17 -6.03
CA PHE A 58 -3.42 -8.79 -7.23
C PHE A 58 -2.72 -9.35 -8.45
N LYS A 59 -3.45 -9.43 -9.56
CA LYS A 59 -2.90 -9.73 -10.86
C LYS A 59 -2.69 -8.42 -11.59
N GLY A 60 -1.51 -8.24 -12.17
CA GLY A 60 -1.25 -7.12 -13.07
C GLY A 60 -1.09 -7.64 -14.49
N PRO A 61 -1.53 -6.89 -15.51
CA PRO A 61 -0.98 -7.10 -16.83
C PRO A 61 0.55 -6.95 -16.73
N LEU A 62 1.26 -7.73 -17.54
CA LEU A 62 2.64 -7.41 -17.89
C LEU A 62 2.65 -6.04 -18.59
N PRO A 63 3.78 -5.30 -18.63
CA PRO A 63 3.82 -4.08 -19.44
C PRO A 63 3.39 -4.40 -20.89
N GLU A 64 2.80 -3.41 -21.55
CA GLU A 64 1.84 -3.41 -22.69
C GLU A 64 2.16 -4.25 -23.96
N PHE A 65 2.77 -5.42 -23.86
CA PHE A 65 3.09 -6.29 -25.00
C PHE A 65 1.89 -7.11 -25.52
N CYS A 66 0.66 -6.70 -25.22
CA CYS A 66 -0.54 -7.34 -25.74
C CYS A 66 -0.93 -6.67 -27.06
N HIS A 67 -0.48 -7.22 -28.19
CA HIS A 67 -0.80 -6.69 -29.52
C HIS A 67 -2.29 -6.82 -29.90
N ASP A 68 -3.04 -7.66 -29.19
CA ASP A 68 -4.40 -8.07 -29.56
C ASP A 68 -5.52 -7.21 -28.95
N GLY A 69 -5.17 -6.15 -28.20
CA GLY A 69 -6.14 -5.20 -27.66
C GLY A 69 -6.90 -5.68 -26.39
N PRO A 70 -7.94 -4.94 -25.96
CA PRO A 70 -8.57 -5.11 -24.65
C PRO A 70 -9.35 -6.42 -24.46
N ASP A 71 -9.71 -7.11 -25.56
CA ASP A 71 -10.47 -8.37 -25.52
C ASP A 71 -9.57 -9.62 -25.55
N CYS A 72 -8.24 -9.46 -25.44
CA CYS A 72 -7.32 -10.59 -25.55
C CYS A 72 -7.38 -11.53 -24.34
N THR A 73 -7.96 -12.70 -24.54
CA THR A 73 -8.02 -13.78 -23.54
C THR A 73 -6.67 -14.41 -23.24
N GLN A 74 -5.69 -14.28 -24.14
CA GLN A 74 -4.33 -14.78 -23.94
C GLN A 74 -3.57 -13.91 -22.92
N CYS A 75 -3.81 -12.60 -22.92
CA CYS A 75 -3.20 -11.67 -21.98
C CYS A 75 -3.69 -11.88 -20.53
N GLU A 76 -4.90 -12.42 -20.32
CA GLU A 76 -5.37 -12.85 -18.99
C GLU A 76 -4.56 -14.04 -18.44
N ALA A 77 -4.22 -15.02 -19.30
CA ALA A 77 -3.42 -16.18 -18.90
C ALA A 77 -1.96 -15.81 -18.58
N GLU A 78 -1.47 -14.70 -19.15
CA GLU A 78 -0.10 -14.22 -18.95
C GLU A 78 0.07 -13.25 -17.77
N ARG A 79 -1.05 -12.76 -17.19
CA ARG A 79 -1.04 -11.90 -16.01
C ARG A 79 -0.23 -12.53 -14.88
N LYS A 80 0.65 -11.73 -14.29
CA LYS A 80 1.48 -12.17 -13.17
C LYS A 80 0.79 -11.79 -11.87
N ARG A 81 0.87 -12.71 -10.89
CA ARG A 81 0.40 -12.46 -9.54
C ARG A 81 1.53 -11.79 -8.75
N PHE A 82 1.18 -10.72 -8.06
CA PHE A 82 2.04 -10.04 -7.10
C PHE A 82 1.43 -10.18 -5.70
N GLY A 83 2.28 -10.29 -4.68
CA GLY A 83 1.87 -10.36 -3.27
C GLY A 83 1.74 -8.99 -2.60
N CYS A 84 2.36 -7.96 -3.18
CA CYS A 84 2.23 -6.56 -2.80
C CYS A 84 2.62 -5.64 -3.95
N ALA A 85 2.33 -4.35 -3.79
CA ALA A 85 2.59 -3.36 -4.83
C ALA A 85 4.08 -3.02 -4.99
N GLU A 86 4.91 -3.22 -3.96
CA GLU A 86 6.36 -3.14 -4.15
C GLU A 86 6.90 -4.27 -5.05
N GLN A 87 6.39 -5.50 -4.94
CA GLN A 87 6.85 -6.58 -5.82
C GLN A 87 6.61 -6.23 -7.29
N TYR A 88 5.44 -5.65 -7.60
CA TYR A 88 5.11 -5.10 -8.91
C TYR A 88 6.12 -4.02 -9.32
N MET A 89 6.38 -3.03 -8.45
CA MET A 89 7.33 -1.95 -8.73
C MET A 89 8.74 -2.49 -9.05
N MET A 90 9.26 -3.44 -8.26
CA MET A 90 10.59 -4.02 -8.48
C MET A 90 10.64 -4.84 -9.79
N TYR A 91 9.57 -5.59 -10.07
CA TYR A 91 9.45 -6.36 -11.31
C TYR A 91 9.51 -5.45 -12.55
N HIS A 92 8.68 -4.39 -12.57
CA HIS A 92 8.66 -3.42 -13.67
C HIS A 92 9.94 -2.59 -13.75
N LYS A 93 10.58 -2.31 -12.62
CA LYS A 93 11.91 -1.71 -12.61
C LYS A 93 12.89 -2.59 -13.38
N ALA A 94 12.94 -3.89 -13.11
CA ALA A 94 13.83 -4.80 -13.84
C ALA A 94 13.50 -4.86 -15.35
N LEU A 95 12.22 -4.88 -15.71
CA LEU A 95 11.78 -4.86 -17.12
C LEU A 95 12.15 -3.57 -17.86
N THR A 96 12.12 -2.42 -17.19
CA THR A 96 12.53 -1.12 -17.77
C THR A 96 13.97 -1.17 -18.31
N PHE A 97 14.83 -1.99 -17.71
CA PHE A 97 16.24 -2.15 -18.10
C PHE A 97 16.51 -3.49 -18.82
N ASN A 98 15.47 -4.16 -19.32
CA ASN A 98 15.55 -5.47 -19.98
C ASN A 98 16.25 -6.56 -19.13
N ASP A 99 16.23 -6.42 -17.80
CA ASP A 99 16.81 -7.40 -16.87
C ASP A 99 15.77 -8.49 -16.55
N THR A 100 15.49 -9.33 -17.54
CA THR A 100 14.50 -10.41 -17.44
C THR A 100 14.84 -11.37 -16.31
N LYS A 101 16.12 -11.70 -16.14
CA LYS A 101 16.61 -12.57 -15.06
C LYS A 101 16.25 -12.03 -13.67
N THR A 102 16.52 -10.75 -13.40
CA THR A 102 16.15 -10.16 -12.11
C THR A 102 14.63 -10.06 -11.95
N SER A 103 13.89 -9.77 -13.03
CA SER A 103 12.42 -9.73 -13.00
C SER A 103 11.81 -11.08 -12.61
N GLU A 104 12.31 -12.19 -13.17
CA GLU A 104 11.85 -13.55 -12.84
C GLU A 104 12.17 -13.92 -11.38
N GLN A 105 13.34 -13.53 -10.88
CA GLN A 105 13.71 -13.73 -9.48
C GLN A 105 12.81 -12.95 -8.51
N ILE A 106 12.43 -11.72 -8.86
CA ILE A 106 11.50 -10.90 -8.07
C ILE A 106 10.12 -11.54 -8.03
N LEU A 107 9.65 -12.08 -9.15
CA LEU A 107 8.35 -12.74 -9.23
C LEU A 107 8.33 -14.06 -8.43
N ALA A 108 9.46 -14.76 -8.35
CA ALA A 108 9.58 -16.05 -7.66
C ALA A 108 9.71 -15.95 -6.13
N THR A 109 9.85 -14.74 -5.56
CA THR A 109 10.00 -14.53 -4.12
C THR A 109 8.80 -13.81 -3.52
N ASP A 110 8.46 -14.14 -2.29
CA ASP A 110 7.46 -13.47 -1.45
C ASP A 110 8.10 -12.68 -0.28
N ASP A 111 9.43 -12.76 -0.11
CA ASP A 111 10.15 -12.07 0.96
C ASP A 111 10.46 -10.60 0.57
N PRO A 112 9.93 -9.61 1.31
CA PRO A 112 10.17 -8.20 1.06
C PRO A 112 11.66 -7.81 1.01
N LYS A 113 12.48 -8.42 1.87
CA LYS A 113 13.92 -8.11 1.92
C LYS A 113 14.62 -8.56 0.64
N THR A 114 14.29 -9.74 0.16
CA THR A 114 14.80 -10.31 -1.09
C THR A 114 14.34 -9.48 -2.29
N MET A 115 13.06 -9.12 -2.40
CA MET A 115 12.55 -8.23 -3.46
C MET A 115 13.34 -6.91 -3.52
N LYS A 116 13.52 -6.25 -2.36
CA LYS A 116 14.25 -4.98 -2.28
C LYS A 116 15.73 -5.15 -2.62
N ALA A 117 16.35 -6.27 -2.24
CA ALA A 117 17.74 -6.56 -2.57
C ALA A 117 17.94 -6.80 -4.06
N LEU A 118 17.02 -7.51 -4.71
CA LEU A 118 17.02 -7.73 -6.16
C LEU A 118 16.80 -6.42 -6.92
N GLY A 119 15.86 -5.58 -6.48
CA GLY A 119 15.61 -4.26 -7.07
C GLY A 119 16.80 -3.28 -7.03
N ARG A 120 17.74 -3.48 -6.09
CA ARG A 120 19.03 -2.75 -6.04
C ARG A 120 20.10 -3.31 -6.99
N LYS A 121 19.90 -4.53 -7.51
CA LYS A 121 20.83 -5.25 -8.38
C LYS A 121 20.39 -5.27 -9.85
N VAL A 122 19.30 -4.59 -10.19
CA VAL A 122 18.82 -4.47 -11.58
C VAL A 122 19.97 -4.00 -12.47
N HIS A 123 20.32 -4.83 -13.44
CA HIS A 123 21.37 -4.55 -14.40
C HIS A 123 21.00 -3.37 -15.28
N GLY A 124 21.97 -2.50 -15.59
CA GLY A 124 21.74 -1.32 -16.44
C GLY A 124 20.93 -0.18 -15.79
N PHE A 125 20.57 -0.30 -14.51
CA PHE A 125 19.80 0.72 -13.79
C PHE A 125 20.47 2.10 -13.86
N THR A 126 19.66 3.11 -14.21
CA THR A 126 20.01 4.53 -14.06
C THR A 126 18.84 5.28 -13.43
N ASP A 127 19.14 6.26 -12.57
CA ASP A 127 18.10 7.06 -11.94
C ASP A 127 17.28 7.83 -12.97
N HIS A 128 17.90 8.38 -14.03
CA HIS A 128 17.19 9.13 -15.06
C HIS A 128 16.11 8.29 -15.76
N ALA A 129 16.49 7.14 -16.34
CA ALA A 129 15.54 6.30 -17.07
C ALA A 129 14.44 5.74 -16.15
N TRP A 130 14.75 5.53 -14.87
CA TRP A 130 13.74 5.14 -13.89
C TRP A 130 12.84 6.31 -13.48
N ASP A 131 13.39 7.51 -13.32
CA ASP A 131 12.64 8.72 -12.98
C ASP A 131 11.58 9.05 -14.04
N ASP A 132 11.85 8.73 -15.30
CA ASP A 132 10.93 8.91 -16.43
C ASP A 132 9.66 8.04 -16.33
N VAL A 133 9.71 6.88 -15.64
CA VAL A 133 8.60 5.90 -15.65
C VAL A 133 8.10 5.47 -14.27
N LYS A 134 8.87 5.69 -13.19
CA LYS A 134 8.59 5.13 -11.87
C LYS A 134 7.25 5.57 -11.29
N PHE A 135 6.85 6.80 -11.59
CA PHE A 135 5.59 7.36 -11.09
C PHE A 135 4.41 6.57 -11.66
N ASP A 136 4.39 6.37 -12.98
CA ASP A 136 3.33 5.63 -13.66
C ASP A 136 3.30 4.16 -13.26
N VAL A 137 4.47 3.54 -13.06
CA VAL A 137 4.55 2.16 -12.52
C VAL A 137 3.87 2.06 -11.15
N VAL A 138 4.10 3.02 -10.26
CA VAL A 138 3.51 3.01 -8.90
C VAL A 138 2.03 3.38 -8.92
N VAL A 139 1.60 4.28 -9.82
CA VAL A 139 0.17 4.53 -10.07
C VAL A 139 -0.51 3.25 -10.53
N GLN A 140 0.08 2.53 -11.49
CA GLN A 140 -0.48 1.28 -12.00
C GLN A 140 -0.54 0.20 -10.93
N ALA A 141 0.52 0.03 -10.13
CA ALA A 141 0.52 -0.89 -8.99
C ALA A 141 -0.61 -0.55 -8.00
N SER A 142 -0.84 0.74 -7.76
CA SER A 142 -1.90 1.24 -6.89
C SER A 142 -3.29 0.98 -7.47
N LEU A 143 -3.50 1.22 -8.78
CA LEU A 143 -4.75 0.91 -9.47
C LEU A 143 -5.09 -0.57 -9.38
N LEU A 144 -4.10 -1.45 -9.57
CA LEU A 144 -4.32 -2.90 -9.46
C LEU A 144 -4.59 -3.34 -8.03
N LYS A 145 -3.87 -2.77 -7.05
CA LYS A 145 -4.06 -3.04 -5.62
C LYS A 145 -5.43 -2.59 -5.09
N PHE A 146 -5.91 -1.45 -5.57
CA PHE A 146 -7.17 -0.83 -5.14
C PHE A 146 -8.31 -1.01 -6.16
N GLY A 147 -8.08 -1.79 -7.21
CA GLY A 147 -9.02 -2.03 -8.30
C GLY A 147 -10.10 -3.05 -7.95
N VAL A 148 -11.09 -3.20 -8.85
CA VAL A 148 -12.18 -4.16 -8.68
C VAL A 148 -11.73 -5.62 -8.69
N GLU A 149 -10.66 -5.94 -9.43
CA GLU A 149 -10.13 -7.31 -9.56
C GLU A 149 -9.03 -7.64 -8.52
N ALA A 150 -8.73 -6.70 -7.62
CA ALA A 150 -7.77 -6.93 -6.55
C ALA A 150 -8.24 -8.12 -5.68
N ASN A 151 -7.30 -8.95 -5.21
CA ASN A 151 -7.56 -10.08 -4.32
C ASN A 151 -8.22 -11.32 -4.95
N CYS A 152 -7.99 -11.60 -6.24
CA CYS A 152 -8.45 -12.84 -6.89
C CYS A 152 -7.85 -14.08 -6.18
N GLU A 153 -8.70 -14.76 -5.43
CA GLU A 153 -8.60 -16.04 -4.72
C GLU A 153 -7.17 -16.54 -4.42
N ALA A 154 -6.84 -16.57 -3.13
CA ALA A 154 -5.67 -17.26 -2.59
C ALA A 154 -5.64 -18.71 -3.09
N ARG A 155 -4.46 -19.23 -3.44
CA ARG A 155 -4.31 -20.63 -3.80
C ARG A 155 -4.82 -21.50 -2.64
N ALA A 156 -5.56 -22.55 -2.96
CA ALA A 156 -6.10 -23.49 -1.98
C ALA A 156 -5.02 -24.22 -1.14
N ASP A 157 -3.73 -24.08 -1.45
CA ASP A 157 -2.61 -24.76 -0.80
C ASP A 157 -1.76 -23.87 0.13
N ASP A 158 -2.10 -22.58 0.28
CA ASP A 158 -1.25 -21.62 0.97
C ASP A 158 -1.35 -21.75 2.49
N SER A 159 -0.66 -22.74 3.04
CA SER A 159 -0.72 -23.15 4.46
C SER A 159 0.40 -22.59 5.33
N PHE A 160 1.18 -21.62 4.85
CA PHE A 160 2.34 -21.14 5.59
C PHE A 160 2.61 -19.64 5.42
N ALA A 161 1.78 -18.79 6.05
CA ALA A 161 2.07 -17.36 6.18
C ALA A 161 2.02 -16.93 7.66
N TYR A 162 3.22 -16.67 8.19
CA TYR A 162 3.58 -15.92 9.39
C TYR A 162 2.53 -15.72 10.51
N GLY A 163 2.77 -16.38 11.64
CA GLY A 163 2.43 -15.83 12.95
C GLY A 163 0.96 -15.85 13.35
N GLY A 164 0.40 -17.06 13.54
CA GLY A 164 -0.49 -17.33 14.67
C GLY A 164 -1.81 -16.57 14.81
N VAL A 165 -2.28 -15.84 13.79
CA VAL A 165 -3.67 -15.36 13.74
C VAL A 165 -4.45 -16.34 12.88
N GLY A 166 -5.17 -17.23 13.55
CA GLY A 166 -5.96 -18.28 12.91
C GLY A 166 -6.86 -17.72 11.81
N ARG A 167 -6.77 -18.34 10.64
CA ARG A 167 -7.73 -18.18 9.53
C ARG A 167 -9.14 -18.47 10.04
N ARG A 168 -9.88 -17.40 10.32
CA ARG A 168 -11.34 -17.43 10.34
C ARG A 168 -11.81 -17.02 8.95
N HIS A 169 -12.53 -17.96 8.31
CA HIS A 169 -13.40 -17.79 7.16
C HIS A 169 -13.51 -16.35 6.62
N ASP A 170 -12.87 -16.13 5.47
CA ASP A 170 -13.43 -15.46 4.28
C ASP A 170 -14.44 -14.30 4.48
N GLN A 171 -14.12 -13.39 5.40
CA GLN A 171 -14.77 -12.08 5.57
C GLN A 171 -13.76 -10.92 5.39
N ASN A 172 -12.52 -11.25 5.03
CA ASN A 172 -11.40 -10.32 4.86
C ASN A 172 -11.09 -10.02 3.38
N VAL A 173 -12.07 -10.13 2.48
CA VAL A 173 -12.10 -9.29 1.26
C VAL A 173 -12.40 -7.86 1.73
N VAL A 174 -11.48 -7.31 2.53
CA VAL A 174 -11.54 -5.92 2.95
C VAL A 174 -11.38 -5.12 1.67
N ARG A 175 -12.39 -4.31 1.39
CA ARG A 175 -12.53 -3.52 0.18
C ARG A 175 -11.46 -2.43 0.19
N LEU A 176 -10.19 -2.78 -0.10
CA LEU A 176 -9.06 -1.83 -0.18
C LEU A 176 -9.45 -0.62 -1.04
N ARG A 177 -10.17 -0.87 -2.13
CA ARG A 177 -10.83 0.14 -2.96
C ARG A 177 -11.64 1.14 -2.13
N GLU A 178 -12.59 0.67 -1.30
CA GLU A 178 -13.39 1.53 -0.44
C GLU A 178 -12.57 2.24 0.63
N MET A 179 -11.57 1.57 1.20
CA MET A 179 -10.68 2.20 2.18
C MET A 179 -9.87 3.34 1.56
N LEU A 180 -9.43 3.18 0.30
CA LEU A 180 -8.81 4.27 -0.45
C LEU A 180 -9.83 5.37 -0.73
N LEU A 181 -11.04 5.04 -1.17
CA LEU A 181 -12.08 6.03 -1.46
C LEU A 181 -12.54 6.79 -0.20
N SER A 182 -12.57 6.12 0.96
CA SER A 182 -12.94 6.71 2.26
C SER A 182 -11.92 7.72 2.78
N THR A 183 -10.73 7.80 2.18
CA THR A 183 -9.79 8.90 2.45
C THR A 183 -10.31 10.25 1.96
N GLY A 184 -11.40 10.28 1.16
CA GLY A 184 -12.05 11.52 0.74
C GLY A 184 -11.12 12.36 -0.15
N THR A 185 -11.12 13.67 0.03
CA THR A 185 -10.22 14.59 -0.68
C THR A 185 -8.91 14.83 0.06
N ARG A 186 -8.74 14.23 1.25
CA ARG A 186 -7.56 14.43 2.10
C ARG A 186 -6.28 14.07 1.37
N GLU A 187 -5.24 14.85 1.66
CA GLU A 187 -3.89 14.56 1.18
C GLU A 187 -3.36 13.29 1.83
N LEU A 188 -2.75 12.41 1.03
CA LEU A 188 -2.08 11.20 1.51
C LEU A 188 -0.59 11.47 1.59
N VAL A 189 0.02 11.22 2.75
CA VAL A 189 1.42 11.54 3.03
C VAL A 189 2.17 10.32 3.56
N GLU A 190 3.13 9.82 2.77
CA GLU A 190 4.03 8.74 3.20
C GLU A 190 5.09 9.32 4.15
N ALA A 191 4.90 9.08 5.45
CA ALA A 191 5.67 9.62 6.57
C ALA A 191 6.90 8.77 6.91
N SER A 192 7.66 8.40 5.88
CA SER A 192 8.92 7.68 6.04
C SER A 192 10.07 8.67 6.30
N ALA A 193 10.64 8.63 7.51
CA ALA A 193 11.79 9.46 7.90
C ALA A 193 13.05 9.25 7.04
N LEU A 194 13.13 8.11 6.34
CA LEU A 194 14.33 7.69 5.60
C LEU A 194 14.19 7.87 4.08
N ASP A 195 13.01 8.25 3.58
CA ASP A 195 12.74 8.35 2.15
C ASP A 195 12.22 9.75 1.79
N ARG A 196 13.03 10.50 1.04
CA ARG A 196 12.69 11.84 0.53
C ARG A 196 12.20 11.84 -0.92
N ILE A 197 12.09 10.68 -1.55
CA ILE A 197 11.58 10.53 -2.91
C ILE A 197 10.14 10.04 -2.86
N TRP A 198 9.91 8.86 -2.27
CA TRP A 198 8.57 8.30 -2.14
C TRP A 198 7.85 8.87 -0.92
N GLY A 199 8.58 9.17 0.15
CA GLY A 199 8.07 9.81 1.36
C GLY A 199 8.48 11.27 1.52
N ILE A 200 8.10 11.83 2.67
CA ILE A 200 8.44 13.21 3.06
C ILE A 200 9.77 13.33 3.81
N GLY A 201 10.42 12.23 4.18
CA GLY A 201 11.68 12.27 4.93
C GLY A 201 11.53 12.72 6.39
N PHE A 202 10.33 12.58 6.97
CA PHE A 202 10.00 12.84 8.38
C PHE A 202 8.98 11.81 8.86
N SER A 203 9.01 11.48 10.16
CA SER A 203 7.91 10.75 10.80
C SER A 203 6.65 11.64 10.93
N PRO A 204 5.46 11.09 11.22
CA PRO A 204 4.27 11.89 11.47
C PRO A 204 4.46 12.93 12.58
N GLU A 205 5.21 12.59 13.63
CA GLU A 205 5.49 13.47 14.76
C GLU A 205 6.51 14.57 14.40
N GLU A 206 7.46 14.27 13.52
CA GLU A 206 8.51 15.19 13.07
C GLU A 206 8.08 16.10 11.93
N ALA A 207 7.05 15.71 11.17
CA ALA A 207 6.59 16.42 9.98
C ALA A 207 6.16 17.87 10.27
N GLY A 208 5.92 18.21 11.55
CA GLY A 208 5.58 19.55 12.01
C GLY A 208 4.16 19.97 11.59
N GLY A 209 3.67 21.05 12.20
CA GLY A 209 2.39 21.66 11.81
C GLY A 209 2.37 21.88 10.29
N HIS A 210 1.24 21.60 9.65
CA HIS A 210 1.06 21.54 8.19
C HIS A 210 1.23 22.88 7.45
N GLY A 211 1.97 23.83 8.03
CA GLY A 211 2.32 25.11 7.45
C GLY A 211 3.20 24.97 6.21
N GLU A 212 3.17 26.02 5.40
CA GLU A 212 3.91 26.09 4.15
C GLU A 212 5.42 25.96 4.36
N GLU A 213 5.96 26.56 5.44
CA GLU A 213 7.40 26.54 5.72
C GLU A 213 7.92 25.14 6.09
N GLU A 214 7.17 24.37 6.86
CA GLU A 214 7.49 22.98 7.18
C GLU A 214 7.44 22.10 5.93
N ARG A 215 6.44 22.31 5.05
CA ARG A 215 6.29 21.57 3.80
C ARG A 215 7.43 21.80 2.82
N LEU A 216 8.06 22.99 2.82
CA LEU A 216 9.26 23.25 2.01
C LEU A 216 10.45 22.33 2.38
N LYS A 217 10.45 21.78 3.61
CA LYS A 217 11.50 20.86 4.08
C LYS A 217 11.24 19.41 3.69
N TRP A 218 10.01 19.09 3.25
CA TRP A 218 9.61 17.73 2.93
C TRP A 218 10.28 17.19 1.66
N GLY A 219 10.36 15.87 1.60
CA GLY A 219 10.63 15.13 0.37
C GLY A 219 9.47 15.22 -0.64
N LYS A 220 9.61 14.52 -1.76
CA LYS A 220 8.69 14.63 -2.89
C LYS A 220 7.31 14.00 -2.66
N ASN A 221 7.15 13.14 -1.65
CA ASN A 221 5.92 12.40 -1.35
C ASN A 221 5.32 11.73 -2.61
N LEU A 222 6.15 11.13 -3.47
CA LEU A 222 5.67 10.56 -4.74
C LEU A 222 4.66 9.43 -4.52
N LEU A 223 4.76 8.69 -3.41
CA LEU A 223 3.82 7.61 -3.11
C LEU A 223 2.43 8.16 -2.77
N GLY A 224 2.36 9.16 -1.90
CA GLY A 224 1.10 9.86 -1.60
C GLY A 224 0.44 10.40 -2.87
N ARG A 225 1.22 11.05 -3.74
CA ARG A 225 0.74 11.56 -5.04
C ARG A 225 0.24 10.46 -5.97
N ALA A 226 0.95 9.34 -6.07
CA ALA A 226 0.54 8.21 -6.90
C ALA A 226 -0.76 7.56 -6.41
N LEU A 227 -0.94 7.44 -5.08
CA LEU A 227 -2.17 6.93 -4.47
C LEU A 227 -3.36 7.87 -4.72
N MET A 228 -3.15 9.19 -4.62
CA MET A 228 -4.19 10.18 -4.91
C MET A 228 -4.59 10.17 -6.39
N GLU A 229 -3.63 9.97 -7.30
CA GLU A 229 -3.92 9.79 -8.73
C GLU A 229 -4.69 8.50 -9.00
N ALA A 230 -4.30 7.38 -8.37
CA ALA A 230 -5.06 6.14 -8.45
C ALA A 230 -6.49 6.30 -7.90
N ARG A 231 -6.65 6.98 -6.75
CA ARG A 231 -7.95 7.33 -6.16
C ARG A 231 -8.81 8.16 -7.12
N ARG A 232 -8.21 9.15 -7.79
CA ARG A 232 -8.91 9.99 -8.79
C ARG A 232 -9.41 9.16 -9.96
N ARG A 233 -8.57 8.29 -10.54
CA ARG A 233 -8.97 7.42 -11.67
C ARG A 233 -10.07 6.43 -11.28
N ILE A 234 -9.96 5.82 -10.09
CA ILE A 234 -10.99 4.91 -9.56
C ILE A 234 -12.34 5.62 -9.40
N ARG A 235 -12.36 6.89 -8.96
CA ARG A 235 -13.59 7.68 -8.88
C ARG A 235 -14.24 7.92 -10.24
N VAL A 236 -13.43 8.25 -11.25
CA VAL A 236 -13.89 8.42 -12.63
C VAL A 236 -14.50 7.12 -13.16
N GLU A 237 -13.87 5.97 -12.91
CA GLU A 237 -14.42 4.65 -13.27
C GLU A 237 -15.80 4.38 -12.61
N GLU A 238 -16.05 4.89 -11.40
CA GLU A 238 -17.33 4.72 -10.68
C GLU A 238 -18.39 5.76 -11.06
N GLY A 239 -18.07 6.71 -11.94
CA GLY A 239 -18.97 7.84 -12.23
C GLY A 239 -19.13 8.80 -11.04
N LEU A 240 -18.19 8.80 -10.10
CA LEU A 240 -18.11 9.73 -8.98
C LEU A 240 -17.30 10.96 -9.46
N GLU A 241 -17.89 11.83 -10.27
CA GLU A 241 -17.21 13.05 -10.72
C GLU A 241 -16.85 13.96 -9.53
N ILE A 242 -15.68 14.59 -9.63
CA ILE A 242 -15.26 15.70 -8.77
C ILE A 242 -15.67 16.96 -9.53
N GLU A 243 -16.63 17.72 -9.00
CA GLU A 243 -16.89 19.08 -9.47
C GLU A 243 -15.55 19.84 -9.46
N GLN A 244 -15.05 20.20 -10.64
CA GLN A 244 -13.96 21.16 -10.73
C GLN A 244 -14.60 22.54 -10.57
N ASP A 245 -14.13 23.26 -9.55
CA ASP A 245 -14.41 24.67 -9.35
C ASP A 245 -13.91 25.41 -10.61
N GLU A 246 -14.83 25.81 -11.49
CA GLU A 246 -14.52 26.61 -12.66
C GLU A 246 -13.92 27.93 -12.19
N GLY A 247 -12.74 28.26 -12.73
CA GLY A 247 -11.99 29.43 -12.35
C GLY A 247 -12.82 30.71 -12.42
N GLN A 248 -12.82 31.45 -11.31
CA GLN A 248 -13.05 32.88 -11.34
C GLN A 248 -11.74 33.55 -11.78
N GLU A 249 -11.54 33.66 -13.09
CA GLU A 249 -10.83 34.82 -13.64
C GLU A 249 -11.80 36.00 -13.53
N GLU A 250 -11.60 36.84 -12.52
CA GLU A 250 -12.24 38.16 -12.47
C GLU A 250 -11.48 39.12 -13.41
N ASP A 251 -12.25 39.77 -14.28
CA ASP A 251 -11.89 40.83 -15.23
C ASP A 251 -11.21 42.06 -14.59
#